data_AF-A0A1V2P940-F1
#
_entry.id   AF-A0A1V2P940-F1
#
_cell.length_a   1.000
_cell.length_b   1.000
_cell.length_c   1.000
_cell.angle_alpha   90.00
_cell.angle_beta   90.00
_cell.angle_gamma   90.00
#
_symmetry.space_group_name_H-M   'P 1'
#
loop_
_entity.id
_entity.type
_entity.pdbx_description
1 polymer ?
#
loop_
_entity_poly.entity_id
_entity_poly.type
_entity_poly.pdbx_seq_one_letter_code
_entity_poly.pdbx_strand_id
1 'polypeptide(L)'
;MARILVTGMSGTGKSTVLRALGEQGRRVVDTDTDQWSEWVTLGDGSRDWVWREDAMAELLDSAPDVFVAGCKSNQGKFYPRFDQVVLLSAPVEVILGRIEARTDNPYGKSAEERAEIIGYLAEVEPLLRASADVEIDTSGPLADVVEQVRKLADGY
;
A
#
# COMPACT_ATOMS: atom_id res chain seq x y z
N MET A 1 5.94 7.04 18.22
CA MET A 1 4.61 6.42 18.03
C MET A 1 3.93 7.20 16.94
N ALA A 2 3.67 6.54 15.81
CA ALA A 2 3.13 7.17 14.61
C ALA A 2 2.26 6.16 13.83
N ARG A 3 1.25 6.67 13.14
CA ARG A 3 0.43 5.93 12.19
C ARG A 3 0.98 6.19 10.79
N ILE A 4 1.54 5.16 10.17
CA ILE A 4 2.15 5.28 8.85
C ILE A 4 1.33 4.46 7.86
N LEU A 5 0.86 5.11 6.79
CA LEU A 5 0.29 4.41 5.65
C LEU A 5 1.39 4.09 4.64
N VAL A 6 1.48 2.83 4.23
CA VAL A 6 2.35 2.35 3.15
C VAL A 6 1.45 2.00 1.97
N THR A 7 1.38 2.90 0.98
CA THR A 7 0.58 2.76 -0.24
C THR A 7 1.46 2.54 -1.47
N GLY A 8 0.84 2.27 -2.62
CA GLY A 8 1.53 2.02 -3.87
C GLY A 8 0.93 0.88 -4.67
N MET A 9 1.33 0.78 -5.93
CA MET A 9 0.75 -0.18 -6.87
C MET A 9 1.05 -1.64 -6.52
N SER A 10 0.34 -2.58 -7.13
CA SER A 10 0.64 -4.01 -6.99
C SER A 10 2.08 -4.28 -7.47
N GLY A 11 2.85 -5.05 -6.70
CA GLY A 11 4.25 -5.37 -7.02
C GLY A 11 5.31 -4.38 -6.54
N THR A 12 4.93 -3.25 -5.91
CA THR A 12 5.89 -2.30 -5.31
C THR A 12 6.47 -2.76 -3.97
N GLY A 13 5.99 -3.87 -3.41
CA GLY A 13 6.59 -4.49 -2.21
C GLY A 13 5.96 -4.12 -0.87
N LYS A 14 4.76 -3.53 -0.84
CA LYS A 14 4.02 -3.19 0.39
C LYS A 14 4.00 -4.32 1.43
N SER A 15 3.47 -5.49 1.07
CA SER A 15 3.38 -6.62 2.00
C SER A 15 4.75 -7.15 2.43
N THR A 16 5.76 -7.07 1.55
CA THR A 16 7.15 -7.44 1.89
C THR A 16 7.75 -6.50 2.92
N VAL A 17 7.56 -5.19 2.76
CA VAL A 17 8.00 -4.17 3.72
C VAL A 17 7.28 -4.35 5.06
N LEU A 18 5.95 -4.56 5.05
CA LEU A 18 5.19 -4.80 6.27
C LEU A 18 5.64 -6.06 7.01
N ARG A 19 5.88 -7.16 6.30
CA ARG A 19 6.39 -8.39 6.93
C ARG A 19 7.72 -8.13 7.63
N ALA A 20 8.64 -7.44 6.97
CA ALA A 20 9.95 -7.12 7.55
C ALA A 20 9.83 -6.19 8.78
N LEU A 21 8.94 -5.19 8.74
CA LEU A 21 8.65 -4.34 9.90
C LEU A 21 8.04 -5.14 11.07
N GLY A 22 7.15 -6.09 10.77
CA GLY A 22 6.58 -7.01 11.75
C GLY A 22 7.62 -7.92 12.39
N GLU A 23 8.57 -8.43 11.61
CA GLU A 23 9.72 -9.22 12.10
C GLU A 23 10.63 -8.42 13.03
N GLN A 24 10.66 -7.09 12.89
CA GLN A 24 11.35 -6.17 13.80
C GLN A 24 10.50 -5.79 15.04
N GLY A 25 9.33 -6.41 15.22
CA GLY A 25 8.44 -6.17 16.36
C GLY A 25 7.54 -4.93 16.23
N ARG A 26 7.46 -4.30 15.05
CA ARG A 26 6.50 -3.21 14.81
C ARG A 26 5.10 -3.78 14.61
N ARG A 27 4.08 -3.04 15.06
CA ARG A 27 2.69 -3.37 14.77
C ARG A 27 2.40 -3.06 13.29
N VAL A 28 1.94 -4.05 12.55
CA VAL A 28 1.60 -3.92 11.12
C VAL A 28 0.20 -4.45 10.84
N VAL A 29 -0.49 -3.84 9.88
CA VAL A 29 -1.81 -4.27 9.40
C VAL A 29 -1.85 -4.21 7.88
N ASP A 30 -2.01 -5.36 7.23
CA ASP A 30 -2.33 -5.43 5.80
C ASP A 30 -3.85 -5.38 5.63
N THR A 31 -4.32 -4.37 4.89
CA THR A 31 -5.76 -4.08 4.73
C THR A 31 -6.33 -4.66 3.44
N ASP A 32 -5.54 -5.40 2.65
CA ASP A 32 -6.00 -6.09 1.44
C ASP A 32 -6.72 -7.43 1.79
N THR A 33 -7.63 -7.41 2.77
CA THR A 33 -8.44 -8.58 3.20
C THR A 33 -9.91 -8.20 3.42
N ASP A 34 -10.81 -9.20 3.42
CA ASP A 34 -12.26 -9.00 3.65
C ASP A 34 -12.59 -8.37 5.01
N GLN A 35 -11.67 -8.49 5.98
CA GLN A 35 -11.80 -7.86 7.31
C GLN A 35 -11.75 -6.33 7.21
N TRP A 36 -10.89 -5.81 6.33
CA TRP A 36 -10.61 -4.38 6.23
C TRP A 36 -11.24 -3.73 5.00
N SER A 37 -11.65 -4.55 4.03
CA SER A 37 -12.14 -4.08 2.74
C SER A 37 -13.46 -4.75 2.35
N GLU A 38 -14.23 -4.07 1.51
CA GLU A 38 -15.51 -4.56 0.99
C GLU A 38 -15.78 -4.11 -0.44
N TRP A 39 -16.60 -4.90 -1.15
CA TRP A 39 -17.06 -4.55 -2.50
C TRP A 39 -18.22 -3.57 -2.37
N VAL A 40 -18.08 -2.40 -3.00
CA VAL A 40 -19.14 -1.42 -3.15
C VAL A 40 -19.52 -1.29 -4.62
N THR A 41 -20.76 -0.91 -4.89
CA THR A 41 -21.24 -0.57 -6.23
C THR A 41 -21.21 0.95 -6.40
N LEU A 42 -20.49 1.42 -7.41
CA LEU A 42 -20.38 2.84 -7.74
C LEU A 42 -21.62 3.33 -8.50
N GLY A 43 -21.75 4.66 -8.65
CA GLY A 43 -22.92 5.28 -9.29
C GLY A 43 -23.12 4.91 -10.76
N ASP A 44 -22.07 4.41 -11.43
CA ASP A 44 -22.11 3.91 -12.81
C ASP A 44 -22.36 2.39 -12.90
N GLY A 45 -22.56 1.72 -11.76
CA GLY A 45 -22.80 0.27 -11.67
C GLY A 45 -21.52 -0.59 -11.64
N SER A 46 -20.34 0.02 -11.78
CA SER A 46 -19.07 -0.70 -11.58
C SER A 46 -18.88 -1.09 -10.10
N ARG A 47 -17.98 -2.05 -9.84
CA ARG A 47 -17.64 -2.46 -8.47
C ARG A 47 -16.24 -1.99 -8.11
N ASP A 48 -16.09 -1.55 -6.86
CA ASP A 48 -14.81 -1.15 -6.30
C ASP A 48 -14.58 -1.87 -4.97
N TRP A 49 -13.32 -2.22 -4.69
CA TRP A 49 -12.91 -2.89 -3.46
C TRP A 49 -12.25 -1.86 -2.55
N VAL A 50 -13.04 -1.33 -1.62
CA VAL A 50 -12.68 -0.15 -0.82
C VAL A 50 -12.46 -0.53 0.64
N TRP A 51 -11.82 0.33 1.42
CA TRP A 51 -11.75 0.13 2.87
C TRP A 51 -13.12 0.25 3.51
N ARG A 52 -13.41 -0.66 4.44
CA ARG A 52 -14.49 -0.55 5.42
C ARG A 52 -14.19 0.61 6.35
N GLU A 53 -15.00 1.66 6.28
CA GLU A 53 -14.67 2.93 6.93
C GLU A 53 -14.70 2.83 8.46
N ASP A 54 -15.62 2.04 9.00
CA ASP A 54 -15.75 1.75 10.43
C ASP A 54 -14.54 0.96 10.97
N ALA A 55 -14.13 -0.10 10.27
CA ALA A 55 -12.96 -0.88 10.65
C ALA A 55 -11.68 -0.03 10.64
N MET A 56 -11.49 0.79 9.59
CA MET A 56 -10.35 1.70 9.52
C MET A 56 -10.38 2.77 10.62
N ALA A 57 -11.55 3.34 10.92
CA ALA A 57 -11.68 4.29 12.02
C ALA A 57 -11.31 3.66 13.37
N GLU A 58 -11.83 2.46 13.68
CA GLU A 58 -11.55 1.74 14.91
C GLU A 58 -10.05 1.39 15.04
N LEU A 59 -9.42 0.93 13.96
CA LEU A 59 -7.97 0.68 13.95
C LEU A 59 -7.18 1.94 14.28
N LEU A 60 -7.49 3.05 13.60
CA LEU A 60 -6.74 4.29 13.77
C LEU A 60 -7.02 4.96 15.13
N ASP A 61 -8.20 4.76 15.71
CA ASP A 61 -8.52 5.21 17.08
C ASP A 61 -7.75 4.40 18.13
N SER A 62 -7.62 3.08 17.94
CA SER A 62 -7.04 2.17 18.94
C SER A 62 -5.54 1.95 18.82
N ALA A 63 -4.92 2.27 17.68
CA ALA A 63 -3.51 2.03 17.41
C ALA A 63 -2.74 3.34 17.18
N PRO A 64 -2.06 3.90 18.21
CA PRO A 64 -1.24 5.12 18.06
C PRO A 64 0.14 4.86 17.42
N ASP A 65 0.55 3.60 17.27
CA ASP A 65 1.79 3.18 16.61
C ASP A 65 1.50 1.95 15.74
N VAL A 66 1.39 2.15 14.42
CA VAL A 66 1.03 1.11 13.47
C VAL A 66 1.46 1.48 12.05
N PHE A 67 1.96 0.50 11.31
CA PHE A 67 2.11 0.58 9.86
C PHE A 67 0.93 -0.12 9.20
N VAL A 68 0.23 0.59 8.32
CA VAL A 68 -0.92 0.07 7.58
C VAL A 68 -0.52 -0.03 6.11
N ALA A 69 -0.74 -1.16 5.45
CA ALA A 69 -0.60 -1.28 4.01
C ALA A 69 -1.96 -1.38 3.32
N GLY A 70 -2.10 -0.67 2.21
CA GLY A 70 -3.23 -0.78 1.31
C GLY A 70 -3.13 0.23 0.18
N CYS A 71 -3.90 0.02 -0.87
CA CYS A 71 -4.04 0.96 -1.98
C CYS A 71 -5.49 0.94 -2.45
N LYS A 72 -6.36 1.69 -1.76
CA LYS A 72 -7.80 1.75 -2.03
C LYS A 72 -8.22 3.11 -2.56
N SER A 73 -9.24 3.17 -3.39
CA SER A 73 -9.77 4.42 -3.95
C SER A 73 -10.24 5.40 -2.87
N ASN A 74 -10.75 4.91 -1.74
CA ASN A 74 -11.24 5.73 -0.63
C ASN A 74 -10.17 6.05 0.43
N GLN A 75 -8.91 5.63 0.26
CA GLN A 75 -7.87 5.83 1.27
C GLN A 75 -7.62 7.31 1.60
N GLY A 76 -7.85 8.21 0.64
CA GLY A 76 -7.70 9.66 0.83
C GLY A 76 -8.58 10.25 1.94
N LYS A 77 -9.69 9.59 2.29
CA LYS A 77 -10.55 9.98 3.43
C LYS A 77 -9.82 9.87 4.77
N PHE A 78 -8.79 9.04 4.85
CA PHE A 78 -8.07 8.72 6.08
C PHE A 78 -6.70 9.38 6.17
N TYR A 79 -6.22 10.08 5.13
CA TYR A 79 -4.92 10.75 5.17
C TYR A 79 -4.74 11.69 6.37
N PRO A 80 -5.73 12.50 6.79
CA PRO A 80 -5.61 13.34 7.99
C PRO A 80 -5.43 12.56 9.31
N ARG A 81 -5.59 11.23 9.30
CA ARG A 81 -5.47 10.32 10.45
C ARG A 81 -4.13 9.59 10.46
N PHE A 82 -3.32 9.73 9.41
CA PHE A 82 -1.96 9.22 9.34
C PHE A 82 -0.96 10.35 9.61
N ASP A 83 0.12 10.03 10.30
CA ASP A 83 1.22 10.98 10.53
C ASP A 83 2.12 11.09 9.28
N GLN A 84 2.18 10.01 8.47
CA GLN A 84 2.83 9.99 7.16
C GLN A 84 2.09 9.04 6.21
N VAL A 85 1.95 9.47 4.95
CA VAL A 85 1.53 8.66 3.80
C VAL A 85 2.75 8.40 2.92
N VAL A 86 3.17 7.15 2.86
CA VAL A 86 4.35 6.69 2.14
C VAL A 86 3.94 5.97 0.88
N LEU A 87 4.32 6.52 -0.28
CA LEU A 87 4.20 5.83 -1.56
C LEU A 87 5.44 4.97 -1.80
N LEU A 88 5.23 3.66 -1.95
CA LEU A 88 6.23 2.77 -2.53
C LEU A 88 6.08 2.74 -4.04
N SER A 89 7.13 3.13 -4.77
CA SER A 89 7.19 3.07 -6.23
C SER A 89 8.35 2.18 -6.69
N ALA A 90 8.32 1.80 -7.96
CA ALA A 90 9.40 1.08 -8.63
C ALA A 90 9.22 1.20 -10.15
N PRO A 91 10.30 1.08 -10.93
CA PRO A 91 10.19 0.97 -12.38
C PRO A 91 9.29 -0.20 -12.80
N VAL A 92 8.55 -0.02 -13.89
CA VAL A 92 7.55 -0.99 -14.38
C VAL A 92 8.17 -2.38 -14.61
N GLU A 93 9.38 -2.44 -15.13
CA GLU A 93 10.13 -3.67 -15.37
C GLU A 93 10.47 -4.40 -14.07
N VAL A 94 10.76 -3.66 -12.98
CA VAL A 94 11.01 -4.23 -11.65
C VAL A 94 9.70 -4.79 -11.08
N ILE A 95 8.60 -4.05 -11.22
CA ILE A 95 7.26 -4.50 -10.79
C ILE A 95 6.88 -5.78 -11.51
N LEU A 96 6.98 -5.81 -12.84
CA LEU A 96 6.64 -6.98 -13.64
C LEU A 96 7.55 -8.18 -13.31
N GLY A 97 8.85 -7.97 -13.13
CA GLY A 97 9.78 -9.02 -12.72
C GLY A 97 9.42 -9.64 -11.36
N ARG A 98 9.03 -8.82 -10.38
CA ARG A 98 8.56 -9.30 -9.06
C ARG A 98 7.26 -10.08 -9.16
N ILE A 99 6.31 -9.56 -9.94
CA ILE A 99 5.02 -10.22 -10.15
C ILE A 99 5.22 -11.56 -10.86
N GLU A 100 6.17 -11.66 -11.79
CA GLU A 100 6.52 -12.93 -12.43
C GLU A 100 7.11 -13.94 -11.43
N ALA A 101 7.99 -13.50 -10.54
CA ALA A 101 8.68 -14.37 -9.58
C ALA A 101 7.84 -14.76 -8.35
N ARG A 102 6.83 -13.98 -7.96
CA ARG A 102 6.04 -14.25 -6.73
C ARG A 102 5.20 -15.53 -6.85
N THR A 103 5.00 -16.23 -5.74
CA THR A 103 4.26 -17.51 -5.68
C THR A 103 2.98 -17.44 -4.85
N ASP A 104 2.75 -16.33 -4.17
CA ASP A 104 1.71 -16.12 -3.16
C ASP A 104 0.46 -15.40 -3.71
N ASN A 105 0.57 -14.70 -4.84
CA ASN A 105 -0.54 -13.97 -5.45
C ASN A 105 -0.59 -14.22 -6.98
N PRO A 106 -1.69 -14.78 -7.51
CA PRO A 106 -1.82 -15.16 -8.91
C PRO A 106 -2.06 -13.99 -9.87
N TYR A 107 -2.38 -12.78 -9.37
CA TYR A 107 -2.65 -11.62 -10.22
C TYR A 107 -1.40 -11.17 -11.01
N GLY A 108 -1.57 -10.61 -12.19
CA GLY A 108 -0.45 -10.12 -13.02
C GLY A 108 0.36 -11.21 -13.73
N LYS A 109 -0.16 -12.44 -13.76
CA LYS A 109 0.49 -13.57 -14.44
C LYS A 109 0.07 -13.63 -15.92
N SER A 110 -1.12 -13.17 -16.26
CA SER A 110 -1.57 -13.06 -17.66
C SER A 110 -1.10 -11.77 -18.33
N ALA A 111 -1.16 -11.72 -19.66
CA ALA A 111 -0.81 -10.52 -20.42
C ALA A 111 -1.82 -9.38 -20.17
N GLU A 112 -3.09 -9.73 -20.00
CA GLU A 112 -4.19 -8.81 -19.72
C GLU A 112 -4.01 -8.14 -18.36
N GLU A 113 -3.72 -8.91 -17.32
CA GLU A 113 -3.48 -8.37 -15.97
C GLU A 113 -2.21 -7.51 -15.94
N ARG A 114 -1.17 -7.85 -16.73
CA ARG A 114 0.03 -7.01 -16.86
C ARG A 114 -0.29 -5.68 -17.53
N ALA A 115 -1.10 -5.69 -18.59
CA ALA A 115 -1.56 -4.48 -19.25
C ALA A 115 -2.39 -3.61 -18.29
N GLU A 116 -3.23 -4.23 -17.46
CA GLU A 116 -3.99 -3.56 -16.41
C GLU A 116 -3.07 -2.91 -15.36
N ILE A 117 -2.05 -3.63 -14.88
CA ILE A 117 -1.04 -3.08 -13.96
C ILE A 117 -0.32 -1.87 -14.57
N ILE A 118 0.07 -1.94 -15.84
CA ILE A 118 0.70 -0.83 -16.56
C ILE A 118 -0.27 0.36 -16.65
N GLY A 119 -1.55 0.10 -16.95
CA GLY A 119 -2.59 1.12 -16.96
C GLY A 119 -2.72 1.81 -15.61
N TYR A 120 -2.81 1.05 -14.52
CA TYR A 120 -2.88 1.63 -13.18
C TYR A 120 -1.60 2.39 -12.78
N LEU A 121 -0.42 1.96 -13.19
CA LEU A 121 0.81 2.74 -12.98
C LEU A 121 0.74 4.09 -13.69
N ALA A 122 0.18 4.15 -14.90
CA ALA A 122 0.05 5.40 -15.65
C ALA A 122 -1.04 6.33 -15.07
N GLU A 123 -2.15 5.77 -14.57
CA GLU A 123 -3.33 6.55 -14.20
C GLU A 123 -3.44 6.81 -12.68
N VAL A 124 -3.07 5.83 -11.84
CA VAL A 124 -3.27 5.88 -10.39
C VAL A 124 -2.03 6.34 -9.65
N GLU A 125 -0.84 5.86 -10.02
CA GLU A 125 0.40 6.23 -9.30
C GLU A 125 0.65 7.75 -9.25
N PRO A 126 0.39 8.55 -10.31
CA PRO A 126 0.51 10.00 -10.22
C PRO A 126 -0.42 10.63 -9.18
N LEU A 127 -1.62 10.07 -8.97
CA LEU A 127 -2.58 10.53 -7.97
C LEU A 127 -2.10 10.18 -6.56
N LEU A 128 -1.55 8.97 -6.38
CA LEU A 128 -0.91 8.57 -5.12
C LEU A 128 0.28 9.49 -4.81
N ARG A 129 1.12 9.76 -5.79
CA ARG A 129 2.30 10.63 -5.65
C ARG A 129 1.92 12.06 -5.29
N ALA A 130 0.84 12.59 -5.87
CA ALA A 130 0.35 13.93 -5.56
C ALA A 130 -0.17 14.09 -4.12
N SER A 131 -0.45 12.97 -3.43
CA SER A 131 -1.06 12.97 -2.10
C SER A 131 -0.22 12.27 -1.03
N ALA A 132 0.92 11.71 -1.40
CA ALA A 132 1.89 11.12 -0.48
C ALA A 132 2.79 12.22 0.13
N ASP A 133 3.16 12.03 1.40
CA ASP A 133 4.15 12.90 2.06
C ASP A 133 5.58 12.54 1.62
N VAL A 134 5.82 11.24 1.39
CA VAL A 134 7.12 10.70 0.98
C VAL A 134 6.94 9.61 -0.06
N GLU A 135 7.75 9.66 -1.12
CA GLU A 135 7.90 8.56 -2.07
C GLU A 135 9.22 7.84 -1.84
N ILE A 136 9.18 6.51 -1.81
CA ILE A 136 10.36 5.65 -1.67
C ILE A 136 10.43 4.71 -2.87
N ASP A 137 11.50 4.85 -3.66
CA ASP A 137 11.83 3.91 -4.71
C ASP A 137 12.29 2.59 -4.08
N THR A 138 11.59 1.52 -4.44
CA THR A 138 11.84 0.18 -3.95
C THR A 138 12.76 -0.64 -4.85
N SER A 139 13.32 -0.06 -5.92
CA SER A 139 14.26 -0.75 -6.82
C SER A 139 15.53 -1.25 -6.12
N GLY A 140 15.91 -0.63 -5.00
CA GLY A 140 17.06 -1.00 -4.18
C GLY A 140 16.84 -2.19 -3.23
N PRO A 141 17.81 -2.45 -2.33
CA PRO A 141 17.72 -3.52 -1.35
C PRO A 141 16.54 -3.33 -0.37
N LEU A 142 15.84 -4.43 -0.05
CA LEU A 142 14.71 -4.40 0.88
C LEU A 142 15.06 -3.81 2.25
N ALA A 143 16.26 -4.11 2.77
CA ALA A 143 16.70 -3.60 4.06
C ALA A 143 16.73 -2.06 4.10
N ASP A 144 17.15 -1.43 3.01
CA ASP A 144 17.23 0.03 2.90
C ASP A 144 15.83 0.65 2.82
N VAL A 145 14.91 0.02 2.07
CA VAL A 145 13.51 0.45 1.98
C VAL A 145 12.82 0.35 3.34
N VAL A 146 12.96 -0.78 4.03
CA VAL A 146 12.37 -1.02 5.35
C VAL A 146 12.91 -0.01 6.36
N GLU A 147 14.21 0.26 6.34
CA GLU A 147 14.83 1.24 7.23
C GLU A 147 14.34 2.67 6.96
N GLN A 148 14.17 3.06 5.69
CA GLN A 148 13.59 4.35 5.34
C GLN A 148 12.17 4.49 5.86
N VAL A 149 11.31 3.49 5.64
CA VAL A 149 9.92 3.48 6.14
C VAL A 149 9.89 3.51 7.67
N ARG A 150 10.74 2.73 8.34
CA ARG A 150 10.81 2.66 9.80
C ARG A 150 11.16 4.02 10.41
N LYS A 151 12.14 4.72 9.85
CA LYS A 151 12.59 6.04 10.33
C LYS A 151 11.47 7.08 10.35
N LEU A 152 10.52 7.00 9.42
CA LEU A 152 9.37 7.91 9.38
C LEU A 152 8.47 7.79 10.62
N ALA A 153 8.45 6.63 11.29
CA ALA A 153 7.67 6.44 12.51
C ALA A 153 8.38 6.89 13.80
N ASP A 154 9.70 7.08 13.74
CA ASP A 154 10.53 7.40 14.90
C ASP A 154 10.75 8.91 15.07
N GLY A 155 10.38 9.72 14.07
CA GLY A 155 10.68 11.15 14.04
C GLY A 155 12.16 11.43 13.76
N TYR A 156 12.46 12.57 13.14
CA TYR A 156 13.83 13.05 12.93
C TYR A 156 14.57 13.30 14.25
#